data_AF-A0A7V9UWY9-F1
#
_entry.id   AF-A0A7V9UWY9-F1
#
_cell.length_a   1.000
_cell.length_b   1.000
_cell.length_c   1.000
_cell.angle_alpha   90.00
_cell.angle_beta   90.00
_cell.angle_gamma   90.00
#
_symmetry.space_group_name_H-M   'P 1'
#
loop_
_entity.id
_entity.type
_entity.pdbx_description
1 polymer ?
#
loop_
_entity_poly.entity_id
_entity_poly.type
_entity_poly.pdbx_seq_one_letter_code
_entity_poly.pdbx_strand_id
1 'polypeptide(L)'
;MSNMFTLFEPSDEQIENFVAAQRDLPFSYREVGASQSRIPAGYPINHHRIQLGIGADAFARAKAALQSWTMYRLEWTHLYPINPPIAVGEVVCVIANHRFCRSLNPCRIIYVLEEAGGAAERYGFAFGTLPGHSEEGEERFIVEWRRDDDSVWYEILSFARPHHILAKIGFPFVGLFQQKFGIDSKRAMLGAVKDK
;
A
#
# COMPACT_ATOMS: atom_id res chain seq x y z
N MET A 1 7.85 -0.95 -24.08
CA MET A 1 7.80 -1.61 -22.76
C MET A 1 8.60 -0.75 -21.79
N SER A 2 7.93 0.04 -20.94
CA SER A 2 8.64 0.84 -19.94
C SER A 2 9.22 -0.10 -18.88
N ASN A 3 10.54 -0.02 -18.65
CA ASN A 3 11.23 -0.88 -17.70
C ASN A 3 10.82 -0.52 -16.26
N MET A 4 10.34 -1.53 -15.53
CA MET A 4 9.99 -1.48 -14.11
C MET A 4 11.15 -1.03 -13.20
N PHE A 5 12.39 -1.30 -13.62
CA PHE A 5 13.60 -0.84 -12.95
C PHE A 5 14.32 0.20 -13.80
N THR A 6 14.70 1.32 -13.19
CA THR A 6 15.48 2.37 -13.82
C THR A 6 16.81 2.55 -13.08
N LEU A 7 17.91 2.63 -13.84
CA LEU A 7 19.23 2.96 -13.26
C LEU A 7 19.36 4.46 -12.97
N PHE A 8 18.66 5.28 -13.76
CA PHE A 8 18.60 6.73 -13.61
C PHE A 8 17.26 7.15 -13.02
N GLU A 9 17.23 8.35 -12.45
CA GLU A 9 15.99 8.99 -12.02
C GLU A 9 15.10 9.23 -13.24
N PRO A 10 13.91 8.60 -13.32
CA PRO A 10 12.99 8.91 -14.38
C PRO A 10 12.51 10.35 -14.22
N SER A 11 12.34 11.08 -15.32
CA SER A 11 11.74 12.41 -15.27
C SER A 11 10.27 12.32 -14.82
N ASP A 12 9.74 13.41 -14.27
CA ASP A 12 8.31 13.49 -13.89
C ASP A 12 7.40 13.13 -15.07
N GLU A 13 7.74 13.58 -16.28
CA GLU A 13 7.02 13.25 -17.52
C GLU A 13 7.06 11.73 -17.83
N GLN A 14 8.19 11.05 -17.57
CA GLN A 14 8.27 9.60 -17.75
C GLN A 14 7.39 8.85 -16.76
N ILE A 15 7.37 9.30 -15.50
CA ILE A 15 6.51 8.71 -14.46
C ILE A 15 5.04 8.97 -14.79
N GLU A 16 4.70 10.20 -15.20
CA GLU A 16 3.35 10.60 -15.58
C GLU A 16 2.82 9.75 -16.74
N ASN A 17 3.59 9.68 -17.83
CA ASN A 17 3.24 8.86 -18.99
C ASN A 17 3.12 7.37 -18.63
N PHE A 18 4.00 6.88 -17.74
CA PHE A 18 3.91 5.52 -17.25
C PHE A 18 2.61 5.30 -16.47
N VAL A 19 2.25 6.16 -15.52
CA VAL A 19 1.01 6.05 -14.73
C VAL A 19 -0.23 6.22 -15.61
N ALA A 20 -0.22 7.16 -16.55
CA ALA A 20 -1.32 7.38 -17.47
C ALA A 20 -1.59 6.14 -18.34
N ALA A 21 -0.54 5.49 -18.85
CA ALA A 21 -0.66 4.25 -19.63
C ALA A 21 -1.23 3.07 -18.84
N GLN A 22 -1.24 3.15 -17.51
CA GLN A 22 -1.73 2.09 -16.63
C GLN A 22 -3.23 2.21 -16.34
N ARG A 23 -3.90 3.32 -16.68
CA ARG A 23 -5.30 3.61 -16.30
C ARG A 23 -6.31 2.59 -16.80
N ASP A 24 -6.14 2.11 -18.02
CA ASP A 24 -7.11 1.21 -18.66
C ASP A 24 -6.63 -0.25 -18.71
N LEU A 25 -5.44 -0.54 -18.17
CA LEU A 25 -4.91 -1.90 -18.14
C LEU A 25 -5.65 -2.76 -17.11
N PRO A 26 -5.81 -4.07 -17.37
CA PRO A 26 -6.31 -5.01 -16.36
C PRO A 26 -5.29 -5.20 -15.24
N PHE A 27 -5.75 -5.68 -14.08
CA PHE A 27 -4.86 -6.11 -13.00
C PHE A 27 -3.96 -7.27 -13.43
N SER A 28 -2.78 -7.38 -12.80
CA SER A 28 -1.83 -8.47 -13.10
C SER A 28 -2.19 -9.82 -12.45
N TYR A 29 -3.28 -9.89 -11.68
CA TYR A 29 -3.75 -11.08 -10.96
C TYR A 29 -5.28 -11.22 -11.09
N ARG A 30 -5.83 -12.37 -10.70
CA ARG A 30 -7.25 -12.70 -10.95
C ARG A 30 -8.17 -12.45 -9.77
N GLU A 31 -7.62 -12.53 -8.55
CA GLU A 31 -8.34 -12.58 -7.29
C GLU A 31 -8.69 -11.18 -6.75
N VAL A 32 -9.10 -10.28 -7.63
CA VAL A 32 -9.38 -8.86 -7.31
C VAL A 32 -10.51 -8.75 -6.28
N GLY A 33 -10.28 -7.98 -5.22
CA GLY A 33 -11.13 -7.81 -4.05
C GLY A 33 -10.93 -8.85 -2.93
N ALA A 34 -10.03 -9.83 -3.08
CA ALA A 34 -9.96 -10.95 -2.13
C ALA A 34 -9.52 -10.53 -0.72
N SER A 35 -8.78 -9.42 -0.58
CA SER A 35 -8.39 -8.86 0.72
C SER A 35 -9.55 -8.31 1.56
N GLN A 36 -10.76 -8.17 1.01
CA GLN A 36 -11.97 -7.86 1.79
C GLN A 36 -12.56 -9.06 2.53
N SER A 37 -12.30 -10.27 2.04
CA SER A 37 -13.02 -11.47 2.48
C SER A 37 -12.04 -12.60 2.80
N ARG A 38 -11.78 -13.47 1.82
CA ARG A 38 -10.95 -14.65 1.99
C ARG A 38 -9.69 -14.53 1.15
N ILE A 39 -8.55 -14.54 1.82
CA ILE A 39 -7.24 -14.55 1.17
C ILE A 39 -7.10 -15.83 0.31
N PRO A 40 -6.69 -15.70 -0.96
CA PRO A 40 -6.55 -16.85 -1.85
C PRO A 40 -5.42 -17.79 -1.40
N ALA A 41 -5.59 -19.09 -1.64
CA ALA A 41 -4.52 -20.05 -1.39
C ALA A 41 -3.37 -19.87 -2.41
N GLY A 42 -2.14 -20.17 -2.00
CA GLY A 42 -0.97 -20.15 -2.89
C GLY A 42 -0.25 -18.81 -3.01
N TYR A 43 -0.66 -17.80 -2.25
CA TYR A 43 0.06 -16.54 -2.10
C TYR A 43 0.82 -16.49 -0.77
N PRO A 44 2.08 -16.02 -0.77
CA PRO A 44 2.69 -15.47 0.43
C PRO A 44 1.80 -14.38 1.03
N ILE A 45 1.61 -14.43 2.34
CA ILE A 45 0.83 -13.43 3.08
C ILE A 45 1.81 -12.59 3.89
N ASN A 46 1.67 -11.28 3.77
CA ASN A 46 2.33 -10.33 4.66
C ASN A 46 1.27 -9.62 5.50
N HIS A 47 1.40 -9.71 6.82
CA HIS A 47 0.45 -9.13 7.77
C HIS A 47 1.19 -8.36 8.86
N HIS A 48 0.88 -7.09 8.97
CA HIS A 48 1.43 -6.21 10.00
C HIS A 48 0.31 -5.48 10.70
N ARG A 49 0.37 -5.45 12.03
CA ARG A 49 -0.59 -4.72 12.85
C ARG A 49 0.11 -4.02 14.01
N ILE A 50 -0.40 -2.86 14.42
CA ILE A 50 0.05 -2.12 15.60
C ILE A 50 -1.09 -1.33 16.22
N GLN A 51 -1.13 -1.25 17.54
CA GLN A 51 -2.03 -0.35 18.25
C GLN A 51 -1.46 1.06 18.18
N LEU A 52 -2.25 2.00 17.63
CA LEU A 52 -1.89 3.41 17.51
C LEU A 52 -2.25 4.22 18.76
N GLY A 53 -3.34 3.84 19.43
CA GLY A 53 -3.87 4.59 20.57
C GLY A 53 -5.17 4.01 21.11
N ILE A 54 -5.91 4.86 21.83
CA ILE A 54 -7.18 4.55 22.47
C ILE A 54 -8.15 5.70 22.19
N GLY A 55 -9.42 5.39 21.94
CA GLY A 55 -10.49 6.37 21.83
C GLY A 55 -10.69 7.01 20.46
N ALA A 56 -11.82 7.73 20.37
CA ALA A 56 -12.29 8.39 19.15
C ALA A 56 -11.25 9.34 18.53
N ASP A 57 -10.55 10.11 19.37
CA ASP A 57 -9.58 11.10 18.90
C ASP A 57 -8.36 10.43 18.24
N ALA A 58 -7.89 9.31 18.81
CA ALA A 58 -6.81 8.53 18.21
C ALA A 58 -7.26 7.94 16.86
N PHE A 59 -8.51 7.49 16.74
CA PHE A 59 -9.07 7.01 15.49
C PHE A 59 -9.17 8.12 14.44
N ALA A 60 -9.69 9.29 14.80
CA ALA A 60 -9.77 10.44 13.90
C ALA A 60 -8.39 10.85 13.37
N ARG A 61 -7.37 10.87 14.24
CA ARG A 61 -5.98 11.12 13.82
C ARG A 61 -5.44 10.02 12.91
N ALA A 62 -5.68 8.76 13.25
CA ALA A 62 -5.25 7.62 12.43
C ALA A 62 -5.89 7.65 11.03
N LYS A 63 -7.19 7.93 10.94
CA LYS A 63 -7.92 8.10 9.68
C LYS A 63 -7.33 9.23 8.85
N ALA A 64 -7.10 10.41 9.45
CA ALA A 64 -6.49 11.54 8.75
C ALA A 64 -5.04 11.24 8.29
N ALA A 65 -4.26 10.51 9.10
CA ALA A 65 -2.91 10.08 8.73
C ALA A 65 -2.94 9.13 7.52
N LEU A 66 -3.88 8.18 7.50
CA LEU A 66 -4.06 7.27 6.38
C LEU A 66 -4.51 8.01 5.11
N GLN A 67 -5.47 8.93 5.24
CA GLN A 67 -5.98 9.78 4.14
C GLN A 67 -4.92 10.68 3.52
N SER A 68 -3.91 11.06 4.29
CA SER A 68 -2.79 11.91 3.86
C SER A 68 -1.55 11.11 3.45
N TRP A 69 -1.70 9.80 3.23
CA TRP A 69 -0.67 8.89 2.77
C TRP A 69 0.56 8.79 3.70
N THR A 70 0.36 9.00 5.00
CA THR A 70 1.46 9.01 5.99
C THR A 70 2.27 7.71 5.98
N MET A 71 1.63 6.56 5.77
CA MET A 71 2.30 5.25 5.64
C MET A 71 3.32 5.15 4.49
N TYR A 72 3.23 6.03 3.47
CA TYR A 72 4.19 6.10 2.37
C TYR A 72 5.14 7.30 2.47
N ARG A 73 5.13 8.07 3.58
CA ARG A 73 6.08 9.18 3.80
C ARG A 73 7.40 8.66 4.38
N LEU A 74 8.10 7.85 3.60
CA LEU A 74 9.31 7.15 4.02
C LEU A 74 10.52 7.65 3.22
N GLU A 75 11.71 7.64 3.80
CA GLU A 75 12.92 8.17 3.12
C GLU A 75 13.28 7.41 1.83
N TRP A 76 12.87 6.15 1.73
CA TRP A 76 13.23 5.25 0.65
C TRP A 76 12.09 4.98 -0.35
N THR A 77 10.88 5.46 -0.10
CA THR A 77 9.75 5.28 -1.02
C THR A 77 8.73 6.39 -0.91
N HIS A 78 8.08 6.71 -2.02
CA HIS A 78 7.01 7.71 -2.11
C HIS A 78 6.01 7.33 -3.21
N LEU A 79 4.90 8.06 -3.26
CA LEU A 79 3.86 7.89 -4.28
C LEU A 79 3.98 8.93 -5.38
N TYR A 80 3.63 8.51 -6.60
CA TYR A 80 3.27 9.40 -7.68
C TYR A 80 1.83 9.09 -8.16
N PRO A 81 0.97 10.10 -8.38
CA PRO A 81 1.18 11.50 -8.02
C PRO A 81 1.31 11.66 -6.49
N ILE A 82 1.79 12.82 -6.03
CA ILE A 82 1.89 13.11 -4.59
C ILE A 82 0.47 13.39 -4.06
N ASN A 83 0.11 12.74 -2.95
CA ASN A 83 -1.20 12.84 -2.31
C ASN A 83 -2.40 12.62 -3.28
N PRO A 84 -2.47 11.47 -3.97
CA PRO A 84 -3.60 11.16 -4.84
C PRO A 84 -4.90 11.07 -4.03
N PRO A 85 -6.06 11.31 -4.64
CA PRO A 85 -7.34 10.98 -4.01
C PRO A 85 -7.40 9.49 -3.64
N ILE A 86 -7.91 9.17 -2.45
CA ILE A 86 -8.26 7.78 -2.12
C ILE A 86 -9.64 7.50 -2.70
N ALA A 87 -9.68 7.08 -3.97
CA ALA A 87 -10.90 6.79 -4.69
C ALA A 87 -10.73 5.52 -5.56
N VAL A 88 -11.79 4.73 -5.68
CA VAL A 88 -11.78 3.53 -6.53
C VAL A 88 -11.43 3.91 -7.97
N GLY A 89 -10.49 3.17 -8.56
CA GLY A 89 -9.99 3.43 -9.90
C GLY A 89 -8.77 4.36 -9.95
N GLU A 90 -8.43 5.06 -8.86
CA GLU A 90 -7.23 5.91 -8.84
C GLU A 90 -5.97 5.07 -9.04
N VAL A 91 -5.15 5.49 -10.01
CA VAL A 91 -3.87 4.83 -10.31
C VAL A 91 -2.75 5.61 -9.67
N VAL A 92 -1.92 4.89 -8.91
CA VAL A 92 -0.71 5.42 -8.30
C VAL A 92 0.49 4.59 -8.71
N CYS A 93 1.67 5.15 -8.56
CA CYS A 93 2.93 4.42 -8.67
C CYS A 93 3.68 4.55 -7.35
N VAL A 94 4.00 3.42 -6.73
CA VAL A 94 4.92 3.36 -5.60
C VAL A 94 6.34 3.36 -6.16
N ILE A 95 7.05 4.46 -5.95
CA ILE A 95 8.45 4.61 -6.35
C ILE A 95 9.31 4.23 -5.16
N ALA A 96 10.12 3.18 -5.31
CA ALA A 96 11.06 2.74 -4.28
C ALA A 96 12.51 2.96 -4.75
N ASN A 97 13.28 3.60 -3.89
CA ASN A 97 14.70 3.88 -4.08
C ASN A 97 15.52 2.71 -3.53
N HIS A 98 16.20 1.99 -4.42
CA HIS A 98 17.19 0.97 -4.08
C HIS A 98 18.60 1.56 -4.12
N ARG A 99 19.59 0.82 -3.61
CA ARG A 99 20.98 1.29 -3.52
C ARG A 99 21.61 1.71 -4.86
N PHE A 100 21.16 1.13 -5.97
CA PHE A 100 21.72 1.32 -7.33
C PHE A 100 20.66 1.56 -8.42
N CYS A 101 19.38 1.50 -8.08
CA CYS A 101 18.30 1.64 -9.04
C CYS A 101 17.02 2.11 -8.34
N ARG A 102 15.99 2.38 -9.12
CA ARG A 102 14.64 2.65 -8.63
C ARG A 102 13.68 1.65 -9.24
N SER A 103 12.60 1.35 -8.53
CA SER A 103 11.50 0.55 -9.07
C SER A 103 10.22 1.37 -9.10
N LEU A 104 9.50 1.28 -10.22
CA LEU A 104 8.18 1.85 -10.40
C LEU A 104 7.16 0.73 -10.27
N ASN A 105 6.28 0.84 -9.28
CA ASN A 105 5.31 -0.20 -8.96
C ASN A 105 3.89 0.38 -9.11
N PRO A 106 3.28 0.24 -10.29
CA PRO A 106 1.95 0.78 -10.56
C PRO A 106 0.86 -0.04 -9.89
N CYS A 107 -0.05 0.65 -9.23
CA CYS A 107 -1.17 0.09 -8.48
C CYS A 107 -2.45 0.87 -8.80
N ARG A 108 -3.60 0.24 -8.65
CA ARG A 108 -4.91 0.90 -8.70
C ARG A 108 -5.70 0.63 -7.44
N ILE A 109 -6.37 1.64 -6.91
CA ILE A 109 -7.28 1.45 -5.78
C ILE A 109 -8.47 0.62 -6.26
N ILE A 110 -8.66 -0.55 -5.63
CA ILE A 110 -9.71 -1.51 -5.99
C ILE A 110 -10.99 -1.30 -5.18
N TYR A 111 -10.86 -0.79 -3.95
CA TYR A 111 -11.99 -0.43 -3.10
C TYR A 111 -11.55 0.52 -1.99
N VAL A 112 -12.54 1.21 -1.41
CA VAL A 112 -12.42 1.99 -0.17
C VAL A 112 -13.40 1.38 0.83
N LEU A 113 -12.95 1.22 2.07
CA LEU A 113 -13.74 0.70 3.18
C LEU A 113 -14.06 1.86 4.12
N GLU A 114 -15.33 2.08 4.39
CA GLU A 114 -15.81 3.02 5.42
C GLU A 114 -16.98 2.37 6.15
N GLU A 115 -16.70 1.88 7.36
CA GLU A 115 -17.68 1.22 8.23
C GLU A 115 -17.83 2.05 9.50
N ALA A 116 -19.05 2.51 9.77
CA ALA A 116 -19.37 3.25 10.98
C ALA A 116 -20.41 2.52 11.82
N GLY A 117 -20.27 2.59 13.15
CA GLY A 117 -21.17 1.97 14.11
C GLY A 117 -20.89 0.49 14.37
N GLY A 118 -21.67 -0.12 15.27
CA GLY A 118 -21.48 -1.51 15.68
C GLY A 118 -20.28 -1.72 16.62
N ALA A 119 -19.62 -2.87 16.50
CA ALA A 119 -18.50 -3.27 17.37
C ALA A 119 -17.18 -2.57 17.04
N ALA A 120 -17.04 -2.00 15.83
CA ALA A 120 -15.84 -1.29 15.42
C ALA A 120 -16.16 -0.25 14.34
N GLU A 121 -15.38 0.82 14.30
CA GLU A 121 -15.35 1.79 13.21
C GLU A 121 -14.09 1.56 12.36
N ARG A 122 -14.23 1.50 11.04
CA ARG A 122 -13.12 1.21 10.13
C ARG A 122 -13.05 2.19 8.99
N TYR A 123 -11.83 2.56 8.65
CA TYR A 123 -11.53 3.26 7.40
C TYR A 123 -10.31 2.62 6.74
N GLY A 124 -10.34 2.44 5.44
CA GLY A 124 -9.24 1.83 4.72
C GLY A 124 -9.45 1.78 3.22
N PHE A 125 -8.48 1.20 2.53
CA PHE A 125 -8.55 0.95 1.10
C PHE A 125 -7.59 -0.17 0.75
N ALA A 126 -7.66 -0.66 -0.49
CA ALA A 126 -6.67 -1.58 -1.01
C ALA A 126 -6.23 -1.21 -2.42
N PHE A 127 -4.99 -1.56 -2.71
CA PHE A 127 -4.40 -1.55 -4.03
C PHE A 127 -4.45 -2.94 -4.65
N GLY A 128 -4.70 -2.98 -5.95
CA GLY A 128 -4.36 -4.08 -6.82
C GLY A 128 -3.18 -3.71 -7.72
N THR A 129 -2.25 -4.63 -7.91
CA THR A 129 -1.07 -4.43 -8.77
C THR A 129 -1.44 -4.41 -10.26
N LEU A 130 -0.76 -3.55 -11.03
CA LEU A 130 -0.92 -3.42 -12.48
C LEU A 130 0.31 -3.97 -13.25
N PRO A 131 0.22 -4.14 -14.58
CA PRO A 131 1.36 -4.56 -15.39
C PRO A 131 2.57 -3.65 -15.22
N GLY A 132 3.74 -4.25 -14.95
CA GLY A 132 4.95 -3.50 -14.63
C GLY A 132 5.19 -3.31 -13.14
N HIS A 133 4.31 -3.81 -12.27
CA HIS A 133 4.63 -4.01 -10.85
C HIS A 133 5.56 -5.21 -10.67
N SER A 134 6.47 -5.12 -9.68
CA SER A 134 7.43 -6.20 -9.36
C SER A 134 6.78 -7.47 -8.81
N GLU A 135 5.52 -7.36 -8.42
CA GLU A 135 4.71 -8.36 -7.75
C GLU A 135 3.31 -8.34 -8.36
N GLU A 136 2.58 -9.42 -8.17
CA GLU A 136 1.16 -9.52 -8.49
C GLU A 136 0.36 -9.90 -7.25
N GLY A 137 -0.68 -9.11 -6.95
CA GLY A 137 -1.53 -9.31 -5.78
C GLY A 137 -2.20 -8.04 -5.28
N GLU A 138 -2.53 -8.04 -3.98
CA GLU A 138 -3.20 -6.93 -3.30
C GLU A 138 -2.49 -6.52 -2.02
N GLU A 139 -2.60 -5.24 -1.70
CA GLU A 139 -2.22 -4.70 -0.40
C GLU A 139 -3.32 -3.79 0.14
N ARG A 140 -3.78 -4.12 1.34
CA ARG A 140 -4.86 -3.46 2.06
C ARG A 140 -4.32 -2.73 3.29
N PHE A 141 -4.81 -1.52 3.49
CA PHE A 141 -4.52 -0.69 4.64
C PHE A 141 -5.81 -0.35 5.38
N ILE A 142 -5.85 -0.59 6.70
CA ILE A 142 -7.02 -0.29 7.54
C ILE A 142 -6.58 0.40 8.82
N VAL A 143 -7.34 1.42 9.21
CA VAL A 143 -7.43 1.87 10.59
C VAL A 143 -8.74 1.38 11.18
N GLU A 144 -8.69 0.80 12.37
CA GLU A 144 -9.82 0.21 13.08
C GLU A 144 -9.87 0.75 14.49
N TRP A 145 -11.03 1.28 14.90
CA TRP A 145 -11.34 1.56 16.29
C TRP A 145 -12.32 0.54 16.81
N ARG A 146 -11.85 -0.28 17.75
CA ARG A 146 -12.62 -1.29 18.44
C ARG A 146 -13.38 -0.65 19.60
N ARG A 147 -14.70 -0.81 19.62
CA ARG A 147 -15.57 -0.20 20.64
C ARG A 147 -15.63 -1.00 21.94
N ASP A 148 -15.20 -2.26 21.92
CA ASP A 148 -15.22 -3.17 23.07
C ASP A 148 -14.10 -2.89 24.07
N ASP A 149 -12.90 -2.57 23.59
CA ASP A 149 -11.72 -2.27 24.40
C ASP A 149 -11.13 -0.86 24.17
N ASP A 150 -11.85 -0.05 23.39
CA ASP A 150 -11.52 1.31 22.98
C ASP A 150 -10.19 1.44 22.20
N SER A 151 -9.63 0.32 21.72
CA SER A 151 -8.31 0.32 21.06
C SER A 151 -8.38 0.74 19.59
N VAL A 152 -7.38 1.51 19.16
CA VAL A 152 -7.23 1.94 17.77
C VAL A 152 -6.03 1.25 17.15
N TRP A 153 -6.24 0.56 16.03
CA TRP A 153 -5.26 -0.25 15.34
C TRP A 153 -5.02 0.23 13.91
N TYR A 154 -3.78 0.06 13.45
CA TYR A 154 -3.42 0.11 12.04
C TYR A 154 -3.02 -1.28 11.57
N GLU A 155 -3.52 -1.67 10.40
CA GLU A 155 -3.24 -2.94 9.76
C GLU A 155 -2.81 -2.75 8.31
N ILE A 156 -1.80 -3.53 7.93
CA ILE A 156 -1.39 -3.79 6.55
C ILE A 156 -1.58 -5.28 6.32
N LEU A 157 -2.36 -5.64 5.30
CA LEU A 157 -2.55 -7.02 4.88
C LEU A 157 -2.31 -7.10 3.37
N SER A 158 -1.35 -7.89 2.95
CA SER A 158 -1.13 -8.18 1.53
C SER A 158 -1.00 -9.66 1.25
N PHE A 159 -1.44 -10.03 0.05
CA PHE A 159 -1.12 -11.30 -0.57
C PHE A 159 -0.50 -10.98 -1.92
N ALA A 160 0.73 -11.41 -2.15
CA ALA A 160 1.44 -11.06 -3.36
C ALA A 160 2.52 -12.11 -3.68
N ARG A 161 2.79 -12.29 -4.98
CA ARG A 161 3.91 -13.14 -5.44
C ARG A 161 4.69 -12.44 -6.56
N PRO A 162 5.96 -12.81 -6.79
CA PRO A 162 6.77 -12.19 -7.83
C PRO A 162 6.22 -12.50 -9.23
N HIS A 163 5.97 -11.46 -10.02
CA HIS A 163 5.46 -11.58 -11.39
C HIS A 163 6.58 -11.67 -12.44
N HIS A 164 7.76 -11.08 -12.19
CA HIS A 164 8.83 -10.97 -13.20
C HIS A 164 10.06 -11.89 -12.91
N ILE A 165 10.71 -12.44 -13.94
CA ILE A 165 11.91 -13.30 -13.80
C ILE A 165 13.07 -12.56 -13.10
N LEU A 166 13.25 -11.26 -13.39
CA LEU A 166 14.22 -10.42 -12.68
C LEU A 166 13.87 -10.24 -11.19
N ALA A 167 12.57 -10.19 -10.85
CA ALA A 167 12.11 -10.19 -9.46
C ALA A 167 12.31 -11.57 -8.80
N LYS A 168 12.28 -12.67 -9.57
CA LYS A 168 12.61 -14.02 -9.08
C LYS A 168 14.11 -14.19 -8.76
N ILE A 169 15.01 -13.53 -9.51
CA ILE A 169 16.45 -13.52 -9.19
C ILE A 169 16.75 -12.57 -8.03
N GLY A 170 16.02 -11.45 -7.92
CA GLY A 170 16.05 -10.53 -6.78
C GLY A 170 15.16 -10.94 -5.59
N PHE A 171 14.60 -12.16 -5.59
CA PHE A 171 13.55 -12.59 -4.65
C PHE A 171 13.85 -12.39 -3.15
N PRO A 172 15.06 -12.64 -2.62
CA PRO A 172 15.31 -12.36 -1.21
C PRO A 172 15.14 -10.87 -0.87
N PHE A 173 15.29 -9.96 -1.83
CA PHE A 173 15.16 -8.53 -1.59
C PHE A 173 13.71 -8.05 -1.56
N VAL A 174 12.81 -8.63 -2.37
CA VAL A 174 11.40 -8.21 -2.42
C VAL A 174 10.71 -8.43 -1.06
N GLY A 175 10.88 -9.62 -0.47
CA GLY A 175 10.34 -9.90 0.86
C GLY A 175 10.95 -9.02 1.96
N LEU A 176 12.25 -8.68 1.86
CA LEU A 176 12.89 -7.75 2.79
C LEU A 176 12.31 -6.33 2.67
N PHE A 177 12.01 -5.85 1.47
CA PHE A 177 11.39 -4.55 1.27
C PHE A 177 9.94 -4.51 1.77
N GLN A 178 9.15 -5.58 1.59
CA GLN A 178 7.81 -5.68 2.18
C GLN A 178 7.86 -5.64 3.72
N GLN A 179 8.77 -6.40 4.33
CA GLN A 179 8.98 -6.38 5.78
C GLN A 179 9.43 -5.00 6.28
N LYS A 180 10.39 -4.39 5.58
CA LYS A 180 10.87 -3.04 5.88
C LYS A 180 9.74 -2.02 5.76
N PHE A 181 8.95 -2.07 4.69
CA PHE A 181 7.78 -1.22 4.50
C PHE A 181 6.80 -1.39 5.65
N GLY A 182 6.46 -2.62 6.03
CA GLY A 182 5.58 -2.89 7.15
C GLY A 182 6.06 -2.31 8.48
N ILE A 183 7.37 -2.36 8.75
CA ILE A 183 7.95 -1.77 9.96
C ILE A 183 7.91 -0.24 9.91
N ASP A 184 8.38 0.36 8.81
CA ASP A 184 8.52 1.82 8.71
C ASP A 184 7.16 2.52 8.58
N SER A 185 6.23 1.92 7.83
CA SER A 185 4.85 2.37 7.72
C SER A 185 4.16 2.40 9.08
N LYS A 186 4.28 1.33 9.88
CA LYS A 186 3.75 1.29 11.26
C LYS A 186 4.32 2.40 12.13
N ARG A 187 5.63 2.68 12.01
CA ARG A 187 6.28 3.77 12.76
C ARG A 187 5.74 5.14 12.34
N ALA A 188 5.59 5.38 11.04
CA ALA A 188 5.04 6.63 10.52
C ALA A 188 3.61 6.87 11.02
N MET A 189 2.75 5.85 10.94
CA MET A 189 1.38 5.92 11.45
C MET A 189 1.32 6.12 12.97
N LEU A 190 2.20 5.44 13.72
CA LEU A 190 2.27 5.61 15.18
C LEU A 190 2.71 7.03 15.57
N GLY A 191 3.71 7.60 14.88
CA GLY A 191 4.16 8.98 15.11
C GLY A 191 3.04 9.98 14.89
N ALA A 192 2.33 9.88 13.76
CA ALA A 192 1.23 10.78 13.43
C ALA A 192 0.07 10.79 14.45
N VAL A 193 -0.13 9.69 15.19
CA VAL A 193 -1.14 9.64 16.25
C VAL A 193 -0.61 10.14 17.60
N LYS A 194 0.69 10.01 17.88
CA LYS A 194 1.33 10.37 19.16
C LYS A 194 1.81 11.82 19.25
N ASP A 195 2.13 12.46 18.15
CA ASP A 195 2.83 13.77 18.14
C ASP A 195 1.93 14.98 18.50
N LYS A 196 0.78 14.79 19.17
CA LYS A 196 -0.10 15.88 19.63
C LYS A 196 -0.83 15.59 20.94
#